data_AF-A0A7J4FT70-F1
#
_entry.id   AF-A0A7J4FT70-F1
#
_cell.length_a   1.000
_cell.length_b   1.000
_cell.length_c   1.000
_cell.angle_alpha   90.00
_cell.angle_beta   90.00
_cell.angle_gamma   90.00
#
_symmetry.space_group_name_H-M   'P 1'
#
loop_
_entity.id
_entity.type
_entity.pdbx_description
1 polymer ?
#
loop_
_entity_poly.entity_id
_entity_poly.type
_entity_poly.pdbx_seq_one_letter_code
_entity_poly.pdbx_strand_id
1 'polypeptide(L)'
;EDLARSDAWKLMHQFKEYVDQECAECAYIKFCRGGCPYNAMAPTAGEIKGVDPHCTAYKMIFKEISDRVNSELLGSSGMAMPAIQSEPGKGTKPGIMSLMFKRS
;
A
#
# COMPACT_ATOMS: atom_id res chain seq x y z
N GLU A 1 6.33 16.60 31.49
CA GLU A 1 6.21 15.14 31.25
C GLU A 1 6.99 14.77 30.01
N ASP A 2 7.55 13.56 29.95
CA ASP A 2 8.34 13.09 28.80
C ASP A 2 7.45 12.27 27.87
N LEU A 3 7.15 12.82 26.68
CA LEU A 3 6.29 12.18 25.69
C LEU A 3 6.79 10.78 25.29
N ALA A 4 8.11 10.56 25.31
CA ALA A 4 8.73 9.28 24.96
C ALA A 4 8.43 8.16 25.97
N ARG A 5 7.83 8.48 27.12
CA ARG A 5 7.46 7.51 28.17
C ARG A 5 5.95 7.43 28.41
N SER A 6 5.16 8.20 27.66
CA SER A 6 3.70 8.20 27.75
C SER A 6 3.09 6.87 27.30
N ASP A 7 1.90 6.56 27.80
CA ASP A 7 1.19 5.34 27.40
C ASP A 7 0.77 5.38 25.93
N ALA A 8 0.45 6.57 25.40
CA ALA A 8 0.22 6.76 23.97
C ALA A 8 1.45 6.39 23.13
N TRP A 9 2.67 6.77 23.57
CA TRP A 9 3.90 6.43 22.86
C TRP A 9 4.14 4.91 22.83
N LYS A 10 3.92 4.22 23.97
CA LYS A 10 4.03 2.76 24.06
C LYS A 10 3.03 2.08 23.13
N LEU A 11 1.79 2.57 23.12
CA LEU A 11 0.73 2.03 22.27
C LEU A 11 1.04 2.19 20.78
N MET A 12 1.59 3.34 20.36
CA MET A 12 2.00 3.55 18.97
C MET A 12 3.15 2.62 18.55
N HIS A 13 4.08 2.32 19.46
CA HIS A 13 5.17 1.37 19.18
C HIS A 13 4.65 -0.06 19.07
N GLN A 14 3.76 -0.48 19.97
CA GLN A 14 3.10 -1.78 19.89
C GLN A 14 2.28 -1.91 18.60
N PHE A 15 1.56 -0.87 18.20
CA PHE A 15 0.81 -0.86 16.94
C PHE A 15 1.75 -1.01 15.74
N LYS A 16 2.89 -0.31 15.74
CA LYS A 16 3.90 -0.47 14.69
C LYS A 16 4.42 -1.91 14.60
N GLU A 17 4.78 -2.52 15.73
CA GLU A 17 5.25 -3.92 15.76
C GLU A 17 4.18 -4.89 15.24
N TYR A 18 2.92 -4.68 15.61
CA TYR A 18 1.79 -5.46 15.10
C TYR A 18 1.63 -5.30 13.59
N VAL A 19 1.72 -4.07 13.07
CA VAL A 19 1.65 -3.78 11.62
C VAL A 19 2.80 -4.45 10.87
N ASP A 20 4.02 -4.40 11.40
CA ASP A 20 5.20 -5.02 10.78
C ASP A 20 5.01 -6.54 10.61
N GLN A 21 4.28 -7.20 11.52
CA GLN A 21 3.93 -8.61 11.44
C GLN A 21 2.74 -8.88 10.51
N GLU A 22 1.59 -8.26 10.77
CA GLU A 22 0.34 -8.53 10.03
C GLU A 22 0.38 -8.09 8.57
N CYS A 23 1.10 -7.00 8.28
CA CYS A 23 1.22 -6.44 6.94
C CYS A 23 2.54 -6.80 6.24
N ALA A 24 3.35 -7.71 6.81
CA ALA A 24 4.66 -8.10 6.28
C ALA A 24 4.61 -8.44 4.78
N GLU A 25 3.52 -9.07 4.34
CA GLU A 25 3.36 -9.52 2.97
C GLU A 25 2.67 -8.51 2.03
N CYS A 26 2.14 -7.41 2.57
CA CYS A 26 1.34 -6.45 1.82
C CYS A 26 2.23 -5.61 0.88
N ALA A 27 1.95 -5.66 -0.42
CA ALA A 27 2.68 -4.86 -1.42
C ALA A 27 2.62 -3.34 -1.14
N TYR A 28 1.56 -2.87 -0.49
CA TYR A 28 1.32 -1.43 -0.23
C TYR A 28 1.85 -0.94 1.12
N ILE A 29 2.56 -1.77 1.89
CA ILE A 29 2.96 -1.43 3.27
C ILE A 29 3.81 -0.16 3.37
N LYS A 30 4.66 0.09 2.36
CA LYS A 30 5.51 1.29 2.29
C LYS A 30 4.70 2.60 2.26
N PHE A 31 3.46 2.55 1.75
CA PHE A 31 2.54 3.69 1.66
C PHE A 31 1.54 3.71 2.81
N CYS A 32 0.91 2.56 3.09
CA CYS A 32 -0.19 2.45 4.04
C CYS A 32 0.25 2.45 5.51
N ARG A 33 1.35 1.76 5.83
CA ARG A 33 1.88 1.61 7.20
C ARG A 33 0.84 1.17 8.25
N GLY A 34 -0.10 0.31 7.85
CA GLY A 34 -1.18 -0.16 8.72
C GLY A 34 -2.39 0.77 8.85
N GLY A 35 -2.38 1.92 8.16
CA GLY A 35 -3.45 2.91 8.17
C GLY A 35 -3.46 3.78 9.43
N CYS A 36 -4.62 4.27 9.83
CA CYS A 36 -4.77 5.14 11.00
C CYS A 36 -4.80 4.32 12.30
N PRO A 37 -3.83 4.51 13.22
CA PRO A 37 -3.83 3.80 14.52
C PRO A 37 -5.09 4.08 15.35
N TYR A 38 -5.64 5.29 15.26
CA TYR A 38 -6.87 5.66 15.95
C TYR A 38 -8.06 4.81 15.48
N ASN A 39 -8.24 4.64 14.16
CA ASN A 39 -9.32 3.83 13.62
C ASN A 39 -9.20 2.35 14.02
N ALA A 40 -7.97 1.86 14.15
CA ALA A 40 -7.70 0.49 14.54
C ALA A 40 -8.01 0.20 16.03
N MET A 41 -7.84 1.20 16.91
CA MET A 41 -7.85 1.00 18.37
C MET A 41 -9.01 1.70 19.11
N ALA A 42 -9.57 2.77 18.56
CA ALA A 42 -10.69 3.47 19.19
C ALA A 42 -11.93 2.58 19.41
N PRO A 43 -12.30 1.67 18.47
CA PRO A 43 -13.44 0.77 18.68
C PRO A 43 -13.25 -0.27 19.79
N THR A 44 -12.00 -0.52 20.18
CA THR A 44 -11.59 -1.58 21.11
C THR A 44 -10.97 -1.02 22.39
N ALA A 45 -11.30 0.24 22.74
CA ALA A 45 -10.82 0.92 23.95
C ALA A 45 -9.28 0.92 24.09
N GLY A 46 -8.55 1.00 22.97
CA GLY A 46 -7.09 1.01 22.97
C GLY A 46 -6.44 -0.36 22.77
N GLU A 47 -7.20 -1.45 22.67
CA GLU A 47 -6.63 -2.78 22.38
C GLU A 47 -6.28 -2.93 20.89
N ILE A 48 -5.07 -3.36 20.56
CA ILE A 48 -4.65 -3.66 19.19
C ILE A 48 -5.22 -5.03 18.77
N LYS A 49 -6.31 -5.02 17.99
CA LYS A 49 -6.95 -6.25 17.45
C LYS A 49 -6.86 -6.36 15.93
N GLY A 50 -6.23 -5.39 15.28
CA GLY A 50 -6.20 -5.28 13.84
C GLY A 50 -5.52 -4.00 13.39
N VAL A 51 -5.36 -3.90 12.08
CA VAL A 51 -4.96 -2.66 11.39
C VAL A 51 -6.20 -1.83 11.06
N ASP A 52 -6.02 -0.68 10.40
CA ASP A 52 -7.14 0.17 10.00
C ASP A 52 -8.21 -0.62 9.19
N PRO A 53 -9.50 -0.57 9.59
CA PRO A 53 -10.59 -1.27 8.90
C PRO A 53 -10.75 -0.86 7.42
N HIS A 54 -10.20 0.27 7.00
CA HIS A 54 -10.22 0.73 5.62
C HIS A 54 -9.12 0.10 4.73
N CYS A 55 -8.37 -0.88 5.23
CA CYS A 55 -7.32 -1.58 4.47
C CYS A 55 -7.75 -2.02 3.07
N THR A 56 -8.96 -2.59 2.93
CA THR A 56 -9.51 -3.00 1.62
C THR A 56 -9.70 -1.81 0.68
N ALA A 57 -10.19 -0.68 1.18
CA ALA A 57 -10.35 0.54 0.39
C ALA A 57 -9.00 1.07 -0.09
N TYR A 58 -7.99 1.11 0.79
CA TYR A 58 -6.63 1.52 0.41
C TYR A 58 -6.05 0.63 -0.69
N LYS A 59 -6.19 -0.69 -0.57
CA LYS A 59 -5.74 -1.63 -1.61
C LYS A 59 -6.40 -1.36 -2.96
N MET A 60 -7.72 -1.12 -2.98
CA MET A 60 -8.44 -0.81 -4.22
C MET A 60 -7.95 0.50 -4.85
N ILE A 61 -7.81 1.55 -4.04
CA ILE A 61 -7.37 2.87 -4.52
C ILE A 61 -5.93 2.79 -5.06
N PHE A 62 -5.01 2.17 -4.32
CA PHE A 62 -3.62 2.06 -4.75
C PHE A 62 -3.47 1.19 -5.99
N LYS A 63 -4.27 0.12 -6.11
CA LYS A 63 -4.32 -0.69 -7.32
C LYS A 63 -4.77 0.16 -8.51
N GLU A 64 -5.88 0.89 -8.39
CA GLU A 64 -6.41 1.72 -9.46
C GLU A 64 -5.42 2.80 -9.91
N ILE A 65 -4.79 3.50 -8.96
CA ILE A 65 -3.76 4.50 -9.26
C ILE A 65 -2.59 3.85 -10.00
N SER A 66 -2.12 2.69 -9.51
CA SER A 66 -1.00 1.98 -10.12
C SER A 66 -1.32 1.51 -11.53
N ASP A 67 -2.53 1.00 -11.75
CA ASP A 67 -2.98 0.53 -13.05
C ASP A 67 -3.08 1.68 -14.06
N ARG A 68 -3.65 2.83 -13.66
CA ARG A 68 -3.71 4.03 -14.51
C ARG A 68 -2.32 4.53 -14.88
N VAL A 69 -1.45 4.73 -13.89
CA VAL A 69 -0.08 5.22 -14.12
C VAL A 69 0.69 4.28 -15.04
N ASN A 70 0.60 2.97 -14.81
CA ASN A 70 1.24 2.00 -15.69
C ASN A 70 0.65 2.05 -17.11
N SER A 71 -0.67 2.13 -17.25
CA SER A 71 -1.34 2.20 -18.56
C SER A 71 -0.99 3.46 -19.35
N GLU A 72 -0.88 4.61 -18.67
CA GLU A 72 -0.57 5.90 -19.29
C GLU A 72 0.90 6.02 -19.66
N LEU A 73 1.84 5.58 -18.80
CA LEU A 73 3.27 5.58 -19.15
C LEU A 73 3.63 4.55 -20.23
N LEU A 74 3.01 3.36 -20.20
CA LEU A 74 3.19 2.35 -21.23
C LEU A 74 2.49 2.77 -22.54
N GLY A 75 1.34 3.44 -22.47
CA GLY A 75 0.62 3.99 -23.62
C GLY A 75 1.29 5.23 -24.24
N SER A 76 2.00 6.03 -23.44
CA SER A 76 2.72 7.23 -23.89
C SER A 76 4.08 6.90 -24.54
N SER A 77 4.66 5.74 -24.24
CA SER A 77 5.90 5.28 -24.90
C SER A 77 5.68 4.74 -26.33
N GLY A 78 4.45 4.81 -26.84
CA GLY A 78 4.03 4.25 -28.14
C GLY A 78 3.92 5.25 -29.29
N MET A 79 4.47 6.47 -29.19
CA MET A 79 4.59 7.38 -30.35
C MET A 79 5.75 6.95 -31.28
N ALA A 80 5.64 5.74 -31.84
CA ALA A 80 6.24 5.38 -33.11
C ALA A 80 5.50 4.16 -33.67
N MET A 81 4.94 4.35 -34.87
CA MET A 81 4.35 3.36 -35.79
C MET A 81 2.82 3.15 -35.72
N PRO A 82 2.11 3.48 -36.81
CA PRO A 82 0.72 3.06 -36.98
C PRO A 82 0.66 1.62 -37.52
N ALA A 83 -0.49 1.00 -37.24
CA ALA A 83 -1.09 -0.15 -37.91
C ALA A 83 -1.01 -1.50 -37.16
N ILE A 84 -2.24 -2.00 -36.92
CA ILE A 84 -2.67 -3.40 -36.81
C ILE A 84 -2.77 -3.96 -35.37
N GLN A 85 -4.02 -4.29 -35.06
CA GLN A 85 -4.55 -4.93 -33.85
C GLN A 85 -3.85 -6.26 -33.53
N SER A 86 -3.64 -6.59 -32.24
CA SER A 86 -3.96 -7.90 -31.63
C SER A 86 -3.56 -7.98 -30.14
N GLU A 87 -4.48 -8.57 -29.36
CA GLU A 87 -4.45 -9.19 -28.01
C GLU A 87 -3.34 -8.89 -26.97
N PRO A 88 -3.68 -8.82 -25.66
CA PRO A 88 -2.68 -8.67 -24.60
C PRO A 88 -1.86 -9.96 -24.45
N GLY A 89 -0.71 -9.98 -25.13
CA GLY A 89 0.27 -11.04 -25.07
C GLY A 89 0.92 -11.17 -23.68
N LYS A 90 1.05 -12.43 -23.26
CA LYS A 90 1.74 -12.91 -22.06
C LYS A 90 3.22 -12.45 -22.09
N GLY A 91 3.54 -11.34 -21.43
CA GLY A 91 4.92 -10.84 -21.37
C GLY A 91 5.11 -9.37 -21.02
N THR A 92 4.15 -8.71 -20.37
CA THR A 92 4.26 -7.28 -20.02
C THR A 92 5.43 -7.07 -19.08
N LYS A 93 6.44 -6.32 -19.53
CA LYS A 93 7.58 -5.91 -18.69
C LYS A 93 7.04 -5.20 -17.43
N PRO A 94 7.57 -5.51 -16.23
CA PRO A 94 7.08 -4.90 -15.00
C PRO A 94 7.19 -3.37 -15.10
N GLY A 95 6.07 -2.67 -14.88
CA GLY A 95 6.00 -1.22 -14.93
C GLY A 95 6.80 -0.57 -13.79
N ILE A 96 6.98 0.75 -13.84
CA ILE A 96 7.78 1.49 -12.85
C ILE A 96 7.28 1.29 -11.41
N MET A 97 5.96 1.13 -11.25
CA MET A 97 5.34 0.86 -9.95
C MET A 97 5.70 -0.54 -9.42
N SER A 98 5.89 -1.53 -10.29
CA SER A 98 6.37 -2.87 -9.89
C SER A 98 7.78 -2.82 -9.27
N LEU A 99 8.61 -1.83 -9.64
CA LEU A 99 9.90 -1.58 -8.98
C LEU A 99 9.72 -0.97 -7.59
N MET A 100 8.77 -0.04 -7.42
CA MET A 100 8.47 0.57 -6.12
C MET A 100 7.86 -0.42 -5.12
N PHE A 101 7.05 -1.35 -5.60
CA PHE A 101 6.49 -2.46 -4.82
C PHE A 101 7.45 -3.62 -4.59
N LYS A 102 8.64 -3.59 -5.20
CA LYS A 102 9.66 -4.63 -5.00
C LYS A 102 10.14 -4.58 -3.55
N ARG A 103 10.05 -5.72 -2.85
CA ARG A 103 10.56 -5.88 -1.48
C ARG A 103 12.08 -5.62 -1.49
N SER A 104 12.56 -4.91 -0.48
CA SER A 104 13.99 -4.65 -0.23
C SER A 104 14.54 -5.71 0.72
#